data_AF-A0A0H4AC90-F1
#
_entry.id   AF-A0A0H4AC90-F1
#
_cell.length_a   1.000
_cell.length_b   1.000
_cell.length_c   1.000
_cell.angle_alpha   90.00
_cell.angle_beta   90.00
_cell.angle_gamma   90.00
#
_symmetry.space_group_name_H-M   'P 1'
#
loop_
_entity.id
_entity.type
_entity.pdbx_description
1 polymer ?
#
loop_
_entity_poly.entity_id
_entity_poly.type
_entity_poly.pdbx_seq_one_letter_code
_entity_poly.pdbx_strand_id
1 'polypeptide(L)'
;LQCVTCYSFKGKDCSGKAKKCNDYETVCRTSVTQSIENGVTTYHVYKGCGDIEEKDSIYREESKNSFHQVEVKHCNTDICNKEPMPLTPRDYTPNGVICKDCYKNHTLDCETEETVECNGELNKCLFLAGQLCIDEDSWFDCAYRHCTDVQEVEMHPYYSALPNELVQKLEITERL
;
A
#
# COMPACT_ATOMS: atom_id res chain seq x y z
N LEU A 1 9.23 14.41 21.84
CA LEU A 1 9.49 13.11 21.21
C LEU A 1 10.66 13.25 20.23
N GLN A 2 11.55 12.26 20.19
CA GLN A 2 12.57 12.10 19.15
C GLN A 2 12.35 10.78 18.40
N CYS A 3 12.36 10.80 17.08
CA CYS A 3 12.14 9.61 16.25
C CYS A 3 13.30 9.41 15.29
N VAL A 4 13.64 8.15 14.99
CA VAL A 4 14.55 7.83 13.89
C VAL A 4 13.91 8.27 12.59
N THR A 5 14.64 9.04 11.79
CA THR A 5 14.19 9.46 10.46
C THR A 5 15.06 8.83 9.38
N CYS A 6 14.46 8.00 8.52
CA CYS A 6 15.13 7.44 7.35
C CYS A 6 14.13 6.98 6.29
N TYR A 7 14.66 6.77 5.09
CA TYR A 7 13.94 6.19 3.99
C TYR A 7 14.87 5.26 3.20
N SER A 8 14.37 4.10 2.77
CA SER A 8 15.11 3.14 1.95
C SER A 8 14.20 2.43 0.97
N PHE A 9 14.65 2.29 -0.27
CA PHE A 9 14.05 1.41 -1.29
C PHE A 9 14.64 -0.01 -1.30
N LYS A 10 15.54 -0.30 -0.35
CA LYS A 10 16.29 -1.55 -0.28
C LYS A 10 16.22 -2.13 1.13
N GLY A 11 15.85 -3.41 1.20
CA GLY A 11 15.81 -4.16 2.45
C GLY A 11 14.57 -3.85 3.31
N LYS A 12 14.41 -4.64 4.38
CA LYS A 12 13.26 -4.58 5.30
C LYS A 12 13.41 -3.53 6.41
N ASP A 13 14.50 -2.77 6.40
CA ASP A 13 14.75 -1.75 7.41
C ASP A 13 15.58 -0.60 6.82
N CYS A 14 15.58 0.53 7.51
CA CYS A 14 16.48 1.64 7.25
C CYS A 14 17.13 2.15 8.54
N SER A 15 18.36 2.67 8.41
CA SER A 15 19.08 3.31 9.50
C SER A 15 19.13 4.82 9.27
N GLY A 16 18.88 5.59 10.33
CA GLY A 16 18.80 7.04 10.28
C GLY A 16 19.22 7.70 11.58
N LYS A 17 19.20 9.03 11.60
CA LYS A 17 19.43 9.81 12.82
C LYS A 17 18.11 10.04 13.56
N ALA A 18 18.17 10.12 14.88
CA ALA A 18 17.06 10.62 15.67
C ALA A 18 16.90 12.12 15.43
N LYS A 19 15.66 12.58 15.19
CA LYS A 19 15.30 14.00 15.10
C LYS A 19 14.18 14.29 16.08
N LYS A 20 14.21 15.50 16.64
CA LYS A 20 13.12 16.01 17.47
C LYS A 20 11.90 16.27 16.59
N CYS A 21 10.75 15.72 16.97
CA CYS A 21 9.48 15.96 16.31
C CYS A 21 8.90 17.33 16.71
N ASN A 22 8.04 17.87 15.87
CA ASN A 22 7.32 19.11 16.15
C ASN A 22 6.26 18.91 17.25
N ASP A 23 5.70 20.01 17.74
CA ASP A 23 4.76 19.98 18.89
C ASP A 23 3.46 19.21 18.59
N TYR A 24 3.09 19.05 17.32
CA TYR A 24 1.90 18.32 16.87
C TYR A 24 2.20 16.84 16.56
N GLU A 25 3.45 16.52 16.28
CA GLU A 25 3.90 15.17 15.93
C GLU A 25 4.30 14.40 17.20
N THR A 26 3.33 13.77 17.84
CA THR A 26 3.52 13.15 19.16
C THR A 26 3.70 11.62 19.11
N VAL A 27 3.88 11.05 17.91
CA VAL A 27 4.26 9.63 17.71
C VAL A 27 5.44 9.48 16.73
N CYS A 28 6.15 8.37 16.85
CA CYS A 28 7.08 7.88 15.85
C CYS A 28 6.35 6.92 14.93
N ARG A 29 6.47 7.15 13.63
CA ARG A 29 5.86 6.34 12.57
C ARG A 29 6.91 5.45 11.93
N THR A 30 6.54 4.20 11.69
CA THR A 30 7.25 3.29 10.79
C THR A 30 6.27 2.79 9.74
N SER A 31 6.64 2.89 8.47
CA SER A 31 5.87 2.37 7.35
C SER A 31 6.77 1.42 6.57
N VAL A 32 6.30 0.21 6.32
CA VAL A 32 6.99 -0.76 5.47
C VAL A 32 6.03 -1.18 4.37
N THR A 33 6.45 -0.94 3.13
CA THR A 33 5.79 -1.42 1.93
C THR A 33 6.50 -2.68 1.46
N GLN A 34 5.74 -3.73 1.21
CA GLN A 34 6.20 -4.96 0.57
C GLN A 34 5.44 -5.10 -0.76
N SER A 35 6.19 -5.21 -1.86
CA SER A 35 5.62 -5.60 -3.15
C SER A 35 6.23 -6.92 -3.59
N ILE A 36 5.39 -7.80 -4.12
CA ILE A 36 5.79 -9.04 -4.78
C ILE A 36 5.24 -8.95 -6.19
N GLU A 37 6.10 -9.03 -7.19
CA GLU A 37 5.71 -9.03 -8.60
C GLU A 37 6.47 -10.15 -9.31
N ASN A 38 5.76 -11.09 -9.93
CA ASN A 38 6.35 -12.21 -10.66
C ASN A 38 7.42 -12.98 -9.84
N GLY A 39 7.19 -13.11 -8.53
CA GLY A 39 8.10 -13.77 -7.59
C GLY A 39 9.27 -12.92 -7.07
N VAL A 40 9.45 -11.70 -7.58
CA VAL A 40 10.45 -10.75 -7.09
C VAL A 40 9.85 -9.93 -5.96
N THR A 41 10.50 -9.92 -4.80
CA THR A 41 10.05 -9.12 -3.65
C THR A 41 10.89 -7.85 -3.49
N THR A 42 10.23 -6.70 -3.37
CA THR A 42 10.84 -5.41 -3.05
C THR A 42 10.26 -4.85 -1.75
N TYR A 43 11.04 -4.00 -1.08
CA TYR A 43 10.65 -3.39 0.19
C TYR A 43 10.99 -1.91 0.20
N HIS A 44 10.05 -1.07 0.59
CA HIS A 44 10.29 0.34 0.88
C HIS A 44 10.02 0.60 2.36
N VAL A 45 10.93 1.30 3.03
CA VAL A 45 10.81 1.59 4.47
C VAL A 45 10.90 3.08 4.68
N TYR A 46 9.99 3.60 5.49
CA TYR A 46 10.01 4.96 6.02
C TYR A 46 9.95 4.92 7.53
N LYS A 47 10.80 5.70 8.18
CA LYS A 47 10.76 6.00 9.61
C LYS A 47 10.72 7.51 9.78
N GLY A 48 9.86 8.00 10.66
CA GLY A 48 9.67 9.44 10.84
C GLY A 48 8.87 9.81 12.08
N CYS A 49 8.62 11.10 12.21
CA CYS A 49 7.60 11.64 13.12
C CYS A 49 6.22 11.49 12.46
N GLY A 50 5.18 11.36 13.27
CA GLY A 50 3.80 11.25 12.81
C GLY A 50 2.83 11.91 13.80
N ASP A 51 1.60 12.09 13.36
CA ASP A 51 0.54 12.74 14.13
C ASP A 51 -0.20 11.74 15.02
N ILE A 52 -0.69 12.19 16.18
CA ILE A 52 -1.34 11.30 17.16
C ILE A 52 -2.64 10.66 16.66
N GLU A 53 -3.26 11.26 15.65
CA GLU A 53 -4.50 10.76 15.06
C GLU A 53 -4.24 9.60 14.10
N GLU A 54 -2.99 9.40 13.68
CA GLU A 54 -2.60 8.25 12.85
C GLU A 54 -2.72 6.95 13.65
N LYS A 55 -3.44 6.00 13.08
CA LYS A 55 -3.62 4.66 13.66
C LYS A 55 -2.73 3.67 12.95
N ASP A 56 -2.33 2.64 13.68
CA ASP A 56 -1.76 1.45 13.06
C ASP A 56 -2.71 0.94 11.97
N SER A 57 -2.15 0.62 10.82
CA SER A 57 -2.91 0.18 9.67
C SER A 57 -2.14 -0.85 8.86
N ILE A 58 -2.90 -1.70 8.20
CA ILE A 58 -2.42 -2.59 7.16
C ILE A 58 -3.35 -2.37 5.98
N TYR A 59 -2.76 -2.20 4.80
CA TYR A 59 -3.44 -2.08 3.53
C TYR A 59 -2.87 -3.14 2.61
N ARG A 60 -3.73 -3.90 1.92
CA ARG A 60 -3.32 -5.02 1.09
C ARG A 60 -4.12 -5.12 -0.19
N GLU A 61 -3.40 -5.50 -1.23
CA GLU A 61 -3.94 -5.72 -2.57
C GLU A 61 -3.25 -6.90 -3.24
N GLU A 62 -3.99 -7.67 -4.01
CA GLU A 62 -3.48 -8.92 -4.57
C GLU A 62 -4.14 -9.28 -5.89
N SER A 63 -3.31 -9.50 -6.91
CA SER A 63 -3.68 -10.10 -8.19
C SER A 63 -3.16 -11.54 -8.29
N LYS A 64 -3.40 -12.22 -9.43
CA LYS A 64 -2.81 -13.55 -9.67
C LYS A 64 -1.28 -13.59 -9.54
N ASN A 65 -0.60 -12.51 -9.93
CA ASN A 65 0.86 -12.48 -10.07
C ASN A 65 1.54 -11.40 -9.22
N SER A 66 0.76 -10.59 -8.50
CA SER A 66 1.27 -9.53 -7.66
C SER A 66 0.60 -9.50 -6.28
N PHE A 67 1.36 -9.02 -5.30
CA PHE A 67 0.86 -8.73 -3.96
C PHE A 67 1.52 -7.45 -3.47
N HIS A 68 0.71 -6.56 -2.89
CA HIS A 68 1.16 -5.32 -2.31
C HIS A 68 0.62 -5.21 -0.89
N GLN A 69 1.50 -4.84 0.04
CA GLN A 69 1.15 -4.58 1.43
C GLN A 69 1.83 -3.30 1.89
N VAL A 70 1.09 -2.42 2.56
CA VAL A 70 1.64 -1.31 3.34
C VAL A 70 1.22 -1.50 4.78
N GLU A 71 2.18 -1.67 5.67
CA GLU A 71 1.93 -1.73 7.11
C GLU A 71 2.54 -0.51 7.80
N VAL A 72 1.74 0.14 8.63
CA VAL A 72 2.11 1.32 9.39
C VAL A 72 1.95 1.02 10.88
N LYS A 73 2.99 1.32 11.66
CA LYS A 73 2.98 1.21 13.13
C LYS A 73 3.45 2.49 13.78
N HIS A 74 2.85 2.79 14.93
CA HIS A 74 3.15 3.96 15.74
C HIS A 74 3.62 3.58 17.14
N CYS A 75 4.49 4.40 17.71
CA CYS A 75 4.92 4.29 19.09
C CYS A 75 5.25 5.68 19.63
N ASN A 76 5.16 5.91 20.94
CA ASN A 76 5.12 7.27 21.51
C ASN A 76 6.26 7.59 22.50
N THR A 77 7.35 6.82 22.50
CA THR A 77 8.54 7.07 23.31
C THR A 77 9.75 7.40 22.45
N ASP A 78 10.73 8.14 22.99
CA ASP A 78 11.92 8.53 22.24
C ASP A 78 12.62 7.30 21.60
N ILE A 79 12.85 7.38 20.30
CA ILE A 79 13.63 6.44 19.48
C ILE A 79 12.99 5.03 19.44
N CYS A 80 11.69 4.92 19.76
CA CYS A 80 10.97 3.63 19.77
C CYS A 80 10.89 2.96 18.39
N ASN A 81 10.98 3.73 17.30
CA ASN A 81 10.96 3.23 15.93
C ASN A 81 12.35 2.81 15.40
N LYS A 82 13.35 2.64 16.26
CA LYS A 82 14.71 2.31 15.84
C LYS A 82 14.83 0.92 15.24
N GLU A 83 14.22 -0.08 15.87
CA GLU A 83 14.34 -1.47 15.44
C GLU A 83 13.52 -1.75 14.17
N PRO A 84 13.86 -2.79 13.40
CA PRO A 84 13.03 -3.24 12.30
C PRO A 84 11.62 -3.59 12.78
N MET A 85 10.61 -3.16 12.03
CA MET A 85 9.22 -3.50 12.29
C MET A 85 8.90 -4.88 11.70
N PRO A 86 8.31 -5.81 12.46
CA PRO A 86 7.82 -7.06 11.89
C PRO A 86 6.65 -6.78 10.95
N LEU A 87 6.64 -7.44 9.80
CA LEU A 87 5.50 -7.41 8.89
C LEU A 87 4.54 -8.54 9.24
N THR A 88 3.25 -8.24 9.24
CA THR A 88 2.19 -9.21 9.31
C THR A 88 2.22 -10.07 8.03
N PRO A 89 2.37 -11.40 8.12
CA PRO A 89 2.44 -12.27 6.95
C PRO A 89 1.16 -12.24 6.11
N ARG A 90 1.30 -12.47 4.80
CA ARG A 90 0.17 -12.73 3.90
C ARG A 90 -0.53 -14.03 4.29
N ASP A 91 -1.85 -13.98 4.37
CA ASP A 91 -2.70 -15.16 4.47
C ASP A 91 -3.03 -15.67 3.07
N TYR A 92 -2.73 -16.94 2.80
CA TYR A 92 -2.97 -17.60 1.52
C TYR A 92 -4.24 -18.46 1.52
N THR A 93 -5.04 -18.36 2.58
CA THR A 93 -6.29 -19.12 2.69
C THR A 93 -7.35 -18.46 1.81
N PRO A 94 -7.91 -19.17 0.82
CA PRO A 94 -8.99 -18.61 0.00
C PRO A 94 -10.20 -18.24 0.85
N ASN A 95 -10.77 -17.07 0.60
CA ASN A 95 -11.93 -16.55 1.36
C ASN A 95 -13.26 -16.65 0.61
N GLY A 96 -13.23 -17.13 -0.65
CA GLY A 96 -14.41 -17.33 -1.50
C GLY A 96 -14.90 -16.07 -2.22
N VAL A 97 -14.27 -14.92 -2.03
CA VAL A 97 -14.51 -13.72 -2.87
C VAL A 97 -13.77 -13.91 -4.19
N ILE A 98 -14.45 -13.58 -5.29
CA ILE A 98 -13.89 -13.64 -6.64
C ILE A 98 -13.97 -12.25 -7.25
N CYS A 99 -12.86 -11.77 -7.80
CA CYS A 99 -12.73 -10.47 -8.44
C CYS A 99 -12.26 -10.60 -9.88
N LYS A 100 -12.58 -9.62 -10.72
CA LYS A 100 -11.90 -9.46 -12.02
C LYS A 100 -10.41 -9.24 -11.78
N ASP A 101 -9.58 -9.81 -12.63
CA ASP A 101 -8.12 -9.71 -12.55
C ASP A 101 -7.53 -9.23 -13.88
N CYS A 102 -6.86 -8.08 -13.86
CA CYS A 102 -6.13 -7.59 -15.02
C CYS A 102 -5.14 -6.50 -14.64
N TYR A 103 -4.13 -6.33 -15.51
CA TYR A 103 -3.20 -5.21 -15.50
C TYR A 103 -2.91 -4.80 -16.93
N LYS A 104 -3.04 -3.51 -17.25
CA LYS A 104 -2.82 -2.96 -18.59
C LYS A 104 -2.02 -1.65 -18.53
N ASN A 105 -0.99 -1.56 -19.38
CA ASN A 105 -0.17 -0.37 -19.57
C ASN A 105 -0.71 0.53 -20.68
N HIS A 106 -0.48 1.84 -20.53
CA HIS A 106 -0.85 2.91 -21.48
C HIS A 106 -2.35 2.94 -21.83
N THR A 107 -3.19 2.58 -20.86
CA THR A 107 -4.66 2.58 -21.01
C THR A 107 -5.33 2.74 -19.65
N LEU A 108 -6.53 3.29 -19.67
CA LEU A 108 -7.42 3.45 -18.52
C LEU A 108 -8.53 2.38 -18.49
N ASP A 109 -8.51 1.49 -19.48
CA ASP A 109 -9.46 0.39 -19.62
C ASP A 109 -8.79 -0.95 -19.29
N CYS A 110 -9.49 -1.72 -18.47
CA CYS A 110 -9.09 -3.04 -18.00
C CYS A 110 -10.33 -3.93 -17.91
N GLU A 111 -11.14 -3.96 -18.97
CA GLU A 111 -12.18 -4.97 -19.10
C GLU A 111 -11.58 -6.36 -19.39
N THR A 112 -12.08 -7.35 -18.65
CA THR A 112 -11.55 -8.71 -18.64
C THR A 112 -12.62 -9.69 -18.15
N GLU A 113 -12.57 -10.92 -18.67
CA GLU A 113 -13.30 -12.09 -18.14
C GLU A 113 -12.41 -12.91 -17.19
N GLU A 114 -11.11 -12.57 -17.09
CA GLU A 114 -10.20 -13.22 -16.15
C GLU A 114 -10.56 -12.86 -14.72
N THR A 115 -10.48 -13.86 -13.84
CA THR A 115 -10.88 -13.73 -12.44
C THR A 115 -9.81 -14.30 -11.51
N VAL A 116 -9.77 -13.80 -10.28
CA VAL A 116 -8.90 -14.28 -9.19
C VAL A 116 -9.73 -14.59 -7.95
N GLU A 117 -9.39 -15.67 -7.26
CA GLU A 117 -9.93 -15.99 -5.94
C GLU A 117 -9.11 -15.27 -4.87
N CYS A 118 -9.78 -14.47 -4.04
CA CYS A 118 -9.13 -13.66 -3.02
C CYS A 118 -8.80 -14.48 -1.76
N ASN A 119 -7.80 -14.00 -1.02
CA ASN A 119 -7.25 -14.70 0.15
C ASN A 119 -7.41 -13.86 1.43
N GLY A 120 -7.54 -14.55 2.56
CA GLY A 120 -7.56 -13.93 3.89
C GLY A 120 -8.61 -12.82 4.01
N GLU A 121 -8.15 -11.64 4.40
CA GLU A 121 -8.99 -10.45 4.62
C GLU A 121 -9.32 -9.65 3.35
N LEU A 122 -8.79 -10.04 2.18
CA LEU A 122 -9.04 -9.37 0.90
C LEU A 122 -10.47 -9.65 0.42
N ASN A 123 -11.44 -8.94 0.98
CA ASN A 123 -12.86 -9.24 0.83
C ASN A 123 -13.61 -8.30 -0.12
N LYS A 124 -12.89 -7.44 -0.85
CA LYS A 124 -13.43 -6.54 -1.88
C LYS A 124 -12.65 -6.65 -3.18
N CYS A 125 -13.26 -6.16 -4.26
CA CYS A 125 -12.64 -6.00 -5.56
C CYS A 125 -12.35 -4.54 -5.85
N LEU A 126 -11.11 -4.25 -6.24
CA LEU A 126 -10.65 -2.94 -6.66
C LEU A 126 -10.69 -2.82 -8.18
N PHE A 127 -11.01 -1.63 -8.66
CA PHE A 127 -10.57 -1.14 -9.96
C PHE A 127 -9.91 0.22 -9.81
N LEU A 128 -8.68 0.34 -10.30
CA LEU A 128 -7.94 1.59 -10.31
C LEU A 128 -7.45 1.88 -11.73
N ALA A 129 -7.58 3.13 -12.17
CA ALA A 129 -7.02 3.58 -13.44
C ALA A 129 -6.55 5.03 -13.35
N GLY A 130 -5.43 5.34 -13.97
CA GLY A 130 -4.85 6.68 -14.01
C GLY A 130 -3.35 6.67 -14.33
N GLN A 131 -2.73 7.84 -14.24
CA GLN A 131 -1.28 8.02 -14.40
C GLN A 131 -0.55 7.59 -13.12
N LEU A 132 -0.46 6.27 -12.92
CA LEU A 132 -0.10 5.64 -11.64
C LEU A 132 1.08 4.69 -11.75
N CYS A 133 1.43 4.28 -12.96
CA CYS A 133 2.56 3.40 -13.20
C CYS A 133 3.75 4.22 -13.70
N ILE A 134 4.96 3.73 -13.40
CA ILE A 134 6.21 4.40 -13.76
C ILE A 134 7.07 3.46 -14.60
N ASP A 135 7.59 3.98 -15.71
CA ASP A 135 8.62 3.32 -16.51
C ASP A 135 9.83 4.26 -16.56
N GLU A 136 10.98 3.75 -16.13
CA GLU A 136 12.20 4.51 -15.85
C GLU A 136 11.91 5.76 -14.97
N ASP A 137 11.71 6.91 -15.59
CA ASP A 137 11.46 8.20 -14.94
C ASP A 137 10.15 8.89 -15.40
N SER A 138 9.30 8.19 -16.17
CA SER A 138 8.03 8.74 -16.67
C SER A 138 6.83 8.00 -16.10
N TRP A 139 5.91 8.76 -15.52
CA TRP A 139 4.59 8.25 -15.18
C TRP A 139 3.76 8.04 -16.45
N PHE A 140 2.96 6.98 -16.48
CA PHE A 140 2.09 6.65 -17.58
C PHE A 140 0.75 6.07 -17.09
N ASP A 141 -0.27 6.17 -17.95
CA ASP A 141 -1.59 5.64 -17.66
C ASP A 141 -1.56 4.12 -17.54
N CYS A 142 -2.09 3.59 -16.46
CA CYS A 142 -2.33 2.16 -16.33
C CYS A 142 -3.66 1.92 -15.64
N ALA A 143 -4.17 0.71 -15.83
CA ALA A 143 -5.42 0.27 -15.24
C ALA A 143 -5.26 -1.16 -14.73
N TYR A 144 -5.84 -1.44 -13.57
CA TYR A 144 -5.79 -2.76 -12.98
C TYR A 144 -7.02 -3.07 -12.13
N ARG A 145 -7.36 -4.37 -12.09
CA ARG A 145 -8.42 -4.94 -11.27
C ARG A 145 -7.84 -6.10 -10.47
N HIS A 146 -8.17 -6.17 -9.18
CA HIS A 146 -7.68 -7.23 -8.28
C HIS A 146 -8.39 -7.20 -6.91
N CYS A 147 -7.98 -8.07 -5.98
CA CYS A 147 -8.52 -8.12 -4.62
C CYS A 147 -7.94 -6.99 -3.74
N THR A 148 -8.70 -6.54 -2.75
CA THR A 148 -8.28 -5.53 -1.75
C THR A 148 -8.95 -5.75 -0.39
N ASP A 149 -8.32 -5.30 0.69
CA ASP A 149 -8.92 -5.19 2.03
C ASP A 149 -9.59 -3.83 2.27
N VAL A 150 -9.46 -2.89 1.33
CA VAL A 150 -10.04 -1.56 1.43
C VAL A 150 -11.56 -1.63 1.34
N GLN A 151 -12.24 -1.11 2.37
CA GLN A 151 -13.70 -1.18 2.47
C GLN A 151 -14.41 -0.07 1.69
N GLU A 152 -13.84 1.13 1.68
CA GLU A 152 -14.44 2.33 1.06
C GLU A 152 -13.38 3.12 0.29
N VAL A 153 -13.80 3.80 -0.77
CA VAL A 153 -12.92 4.49 -1.71
C VAL A 153 -12.03 5.53 -1.01
N GLU A 154 -12.57 6.21 0.00
CA GLU A 154 -11.89 7.21 0.83
C GLU A 154 -10.70 6.67 1.62
N MET A 155 -10.67 5.35 1.86
CA MET A 155 -9.62 4.69 2.65
C MET A 155 -8.43 4.26 1.79
N HIS A 156 -8.56 4.29 0.47
CA HIS A 156 -7.51 3.87 -0.44
C HIS A 156 -6.35 4.90 -0.46
N PRO A 157 -5.08 4.48 -0.45
CA PRO A 157 -3.93 5.41 -0.43
C PRO A 157 -3.89 6.42 -1.58
N TYR A 158 -4.47 6.06 -2.73
CA TYR A 158 -4.55 6.96 -3.90
C TYR A 158 -5.81 7.83 -3.93
N TYR A 159 -6.70 7.78 -2.93
CA TYR A 159 -7.93 8.60 -2.91
C TYR A 159 -7.65 10.10 -3.06
N SER A 160 -6.64 10.61 -2.35
CA SER A 160 -6.26 12.03 -2.41
C SER A 160 -5.69 12.46 -3.77
N ALA A 161 -5.41 11.52 -4.67
CA ALA A 161 -4.92 11.80 -6.02
C ALA A 161 -6.06 11.93 -7.05
N LEU A 162 -7.31 11.65 -6.69
CA LEU A 162 -8.49 11.88 -7.54
C LEU A 162 -8.66 13.35 -7.96
N PRO A 163 -8.56 14.35 -7.05
CA PRO A 163 -8.76 15.76 -7.43
C PRO A 163 -7.68 16.31 -8.38
N ASN A 164 -6.51 15.67 -8.41
CA ASN A 164 -5.40 16.07 -9.28
C ASN A 164 -5.40 15.34 -10.63
N GLU A 165 -6.45 14.54 -10.92
CA GLU A 165 -6.64 13.74 -12.14
C GLU A 165 -5.50 12.72 -12.43
N LEU A 166 -4.60 12.50 -11.47
CA LEU A 166 -3.60 11.43 -11.53
C LEU A 166 -4.28 10.08 -11.39
N VAL A 167 -5.26 9.96 -10.49
CA VAL A 167 -6.22 8.86 -10.50
C VAL A 167 -7.45 9.34 -11.23
N GLN A 168 -7.87 8.59 -12.24
CA GLN A 168 -9.05 8.92 -13.04
C GLN A 168 -10.24 8.03 -12.69
N LYS A 169 -9.99 6.80 -12.22
CA LYS A 169 -11.01 5.89 -11.70
C LYS A 169 -10.48 5.14 -10.50
N LEU A 170 -11.33 5.04 -9.47
CA LEU A 170 -11.11 4.24 -8.27
C LEU A 170 -12.48 3.72 -7.83
N GLU A 171 -12.66 2.41 -7.89
CA GLU A 171 -13.92 1.74 -7.57
C GLU A 171 -13.64 0.56 -6.62
N ILE A 172 -14.50 0.41 -5.62
CA ILE A 172 -14.48 -0.73 -4.70
C ILE A 172 -15.85 -1.40 -4.76
N THR A 173 -15.85 -2.72 -4.90
CA THR A 173 -17.06 -3.52 -5.04
C THR A 173 -16.97 -4.78 -4.19
N GLU A 174 -18.11 -5.38 -3.84
CA GLU A 174 -18.17 -6.56 -2.99
C GLU A 174 -17.59 -7.82 -3.64
N ARG A 175 -17.84 -7.99 -4.94
CA ARG A 175 -17.49 -9.16 -5.75
C ARG A 175 -17.85 -8.92 -7.23
N LEU A 176 -17.38 -9.81 -8.10
CA LEU A 176 -17.88 -9.97 -9.49
C LEU A 176 -19.40 -10.06 -9.59
#